data_AF-A0A6L7VV89-F1
#
_entry.id   AF-A0A6L7VV89-F1
#
_cell.length_a   1.000
_cell.length_b   1.000
_cell.length_c   1.000
_cell.angle_alpha   90.00
_cell.angle_beta   90.00
_cell.angle_gamma   90.00
#
_symmetry.space_group_name_H-M   'P 1'
#
loop_
_entity.id
_entity.type
_entity.pdbx_description
1 polymer ?
#
loop_
_entity_poly.entity_id
_entity_poly.type
_entity_poly.pdbx_seq_one_letter_code
_entity_poly.pdbx_strand_id
1 'polypeptide(L)' 'MLELDLLFRPFAEACFEQLSSEFQLAFVELLDRDDFELLDLTRQPDQIPRFTKLIQMVMRFRTTGEIEDSKPLC' A
#
# COMPACT_ATOMS: atom_id res chain seq x y z
N MET A 1 -10.96 -7.86 -7.09
CA MET A 1 -12.23 -7.22 -6.68
C MET A 1 -12.20 -5.73 -7.03
N LEU A 2 -13.27 -5.15 -7.58
CA LEU A 2 -13.27 -3.77 -8.09
C LEU A 2 -12.85 -2.72 -7.04
N GLU A 3 -13.25 -2.90 -5.78
CA GLU A 3 -12.87 -1.99 -4.69
C GLU A 3 -11.35 -1.94 -4.47
N LEU A 4 -10.67 -3.08 -4.56
CA LEU A 4 -9.22 -3.17 -4.46
C LEU A 4 -8.55 -2.63 -5.72
N ASP A 5 -9.12 -2.86 -6.90
CA ASP A 5 -8.58 -2.28 -8.14
C ASP A 5 -8.59 -0.75 -8.09
N LEU A 6 -9.67 -0.13 -7.59
CA LEU A 6 -9.77 1.32 -7.40
C LEU A 6 -8.82 1.87 -6.33
N LEU A 7 -8.30 1.01 -5.45
CA LEU A 7 -7.40 1.39 -4.38
C LEU A 7 -5.93 1.22 -4.79
N PHE A 8 -5.57 0.01 -5.23
CA PHE A 8 -4.19 -0.38 -5.48
C PHE A 8 -3.69 0.03 -6.85
N ARG A 9 -4.53 0.06 -7.90
CA ARG A 9 -4.08 0.43 -9.25
C ARG A 9 -3.64 1.89 -9.35
N PRO A 10 -4.42 2.89 -8.87
CA PRO A 10 -3.98 4.28 -8.91
C PRO A 10 -2.71 4.52 -8.09
N PHE A 11 -2.58 3.84 -6.95
CA PHE A 11 -1.35 3.88 -6.15
C PHE A 11 -0.18 3.26 -6.91
N ALA A 12 -0.35 2.11 -7.55
CA ALA A 12 0.72 1.47 -8.31
C ALA A 12 1.21 2.38 -9.45
N GLU A 13 0.29 2.97 -10.21
CA GLU A 13 0.59 3.85 -11.33
C GLU A 13 1.31 5.14 -10.91
N ALA A 14 0.93 5.73 -9.78
CA ALA A 14 1.50 6.99 -9.31
C ALA A 14 2.73 6.82 -8.42
N CYS A 15 2.82 5.72 -7.66
CA CYS A 15 3.69 5.60 -6.49
C CYS A 15 4.71 4.48 -6.58
N PHE A 16 4.42 3.38 -7.27
CA PHE A 16 5.24 2.16 -7.20
C PHE A 16 6.70 2.39 -7.59
N GLU A 17 6.94 3.12 -8.68
CA GLU A 17 8.28 3.43 -9.18
C GLU A 17 9.10 4.33 -8.23
N GLN A 18 8.44 5.02 -7.30
CA GLN A 18 9.08 5.91 -6.33
C GLN A 18 9.35 5.21 -4.99
N LEU A 19 8.78 4.03 -4.76
CA LEU A 19 9.01 3.24 -3.55
C LEU A 19 10.46 2.73 -3.51
N SER A 20 10.99 2.56 -2.30
CA SER A 20 12.25 1.82 -2.13
C SER A 20 12.09 0.37 -2.62
N SER A 21 13.18 -0.29 -3.03
CA SER A 21 13.13 -1.69 -3.48
C SER A 21 12.52 -2.63 -2.43
N GLU A 22 12.71 -2.34 -1.14
CA GLU A 22 12.08 -3.09 -0.05
C GLU A 22 10.55 -2.97 -0.09
N PHE A 23 10.03 -1.75 -0.27
CA PHE A 23 8.59 -1.51 -0.35
C PHE A 23 7.98 -2.00 -1.67
N GLN A 24 8.72 -1.96 -2.78
CA GLN A 24 8.28 -2.55 -4.04
C GLN A 24 8.10 -4.06 -3.91
N LEU A 25 9.09 -4.77 -3.33
CA LEU A 25 8.99 -6.20 -3.06
C LEU A 25 7.82 -6.51 -2.13
N ALA A 26 7.68 -5.75 -1.04
CA ALA A 26 6.54 -5.90 -0.13
C ALA A 26 5.19 -5.65 -0.83
N PHE A 27 5.13 -4.73 -1.79
CA PHE A 27 3.91 -4.47 -2.56
C PHE A 27 3.55 -5.60 -3.52
N VAL A 28 4.53 -6.18 -4.19
CA VAL A 28 4.31 -7.36 -5.02
C VAL A 28 3.86 -8.55 -4.17
N GLU A 29 4.53 -8.80 -3.04
CA GLU A 29 4.13 -9.85 -2.10
C GLU A 29 2.73 -9.61 -1.52
N LEU A 30 2.36 -8.36 -1.27
CA LEU A 30 1.03 -8.00 -0.79
C LEU A 30 -0.04 -8.33 -1.84
N LEU A 31 0.18 -7.99 -3.12
CA LEU A 31 -0.78 -8.22 -4.20
C LEU A 31 -0.97 -9.70 -4.57
N ASP A 32 -0.06 -10.60 -4.16
CA ASP A 32 -0.18 -12.05 -4.36
C ASP A 32 -1.20 -12.70 -3.41
N ARG A 33 -1.73 -11.93 -2.43
CA ARG A 33 -2.69 -12.42 -1.43
C ARG A 33 -4.11 -12.41 -1.96
N ASP A 34 -4.96 -13.21 -1.31
CA ASP A 34 -6.39 -13.25 -1.61
C ASP A 34 -7.07 -11.88 -1.39
N ASP A 35 -8.05 -11.58 -2.26
CA ASP A 35 -8.83 -10.33 -2.21
C ASP A 35 -9.45 -10.07 -0.83
N PHE A 36 -9.88 -11.12 -0.11
CA PHE A 36 -10.44 -10.97 1.24
C PHE A 36 -9.38 -10.59 2.27
N GLU A 37 -8.17 -11.14 2.19
CA GLU A 37 -7.06 -10.75 3.07
C GLU A 37 -6.65 -9.30 2.82
N LEU A 38 -6.59 -8.90 1.54
CA LEU A 38 -6.30 -7.52 1.16
C LEU A 38 -7.34 -6.55 1.72
N LEU A 39 -8.62 -6.90 1.61
CA LEU A 39 -9.70 -6.08 2.17
C LEU A 39 -9.60 -5.96 3.69
N ASP A 40 -9.32 -7.06 4.39
CA ASP A 40 -9.13 -7.05 5.85
C ASP A 40 -7.92 -6.21 6.25
N LEU A 41 -6.80 -6.29 5.52
CA LEU A 41 -5.63 -5.46 5.77
C LEU A 41 -5.92 -3.98 5.58
N THR A 42 -6.78 -3.58 4.64
CA THR A 42 -7.18 -2.17 4.51
C THR A 42 -8.02 -1.66 5.67
N ARG A 43 -8.66 -2.56 6.44
CA ARG A 43 -9.44 -2.25 7.64
C ARG A 43 -8.60 -2.33 8.92
N GLN A 44 -7.61 -3.23 8.94
CA GLN A 44 -6.72 -3.52 10.07
C GLN A 44 -5.27 -3.65 9.58
N PRO A 45 -4.60 -2.53 9.27
CA PRO A 45 -3.27 -2.55 8.67
C PRO A 45 -2.18 -3.12 9.59
N ASP A 46 -2.42 -3.12 10.91
CA ASP A 46 -1.55 -3.64 11.95
C ASP A 46 -1.60 -5.18 12.10
N GLN A 47 -2.55 -5.84 11.42
CA GLN A 47 -2.67 -7.31 11.43
C GLN A 47 -1.38 -7.99 10.98
N ILE A 48 -0.65 -7.37 10.03
CA ILE A 48 0.61 -7.89 9.51
C ILE A 48 1.65 -6.76 9.50
N PRO A 49 2.54 -6.71 10.51
CA PRO A 49 3.49 -5.60 10.71
C PRO A 49 4.33 -5.23 9.48
N ARG A 50 4.67 -6.22 8.65
CA ARG A 50 5.46 -6.02 7.43
C ARG A 50 4.75 -5.14 6.40
N PHE A 51 3.42 -5.23 6.29
CA PHE A 51 2.64 -4.49 5.30
C PHE A 51 1.99 -3.23 5.88
N THR A 52 2.02 -3.03 7.20
CA THR A 52 1.34 -1.91 7.88
C THR A 52 1.68 -0.56 7.27
N LYS A 53 2.97 -0.25 7.11
CA LYS A 53 3.41 1.02 6.52
C LYS A 53 2.93 1.17 5.07
N LEU A 54 3.04 0.11 4.29
CA LEU A 54 2.64 0.10 2.88
C LEU A 54 1.12 0.30 2.72
N ILE A 55 0.30 -0.40 3.51
CA ILE A 55 -1.16 -0.21 3.50
C ILE A 55 -1.53 1.20 3.95
N GLN A 56 -0.85 1.74 4.97
CA GLN A 56 -1.06 3.12 5.38
C GLN A 56 -0.75 4.12 4.26
N MET A 57 0.31 3.88 3.47
CA MET A 57 0.62 4.71 2.30
C MET A 57 -0.47 4.62 1.23
N VAL A 58 -0.96 3.41 0.91
CA VAL A 58 -2.05 3.20 -0.05
C VAL A 58 -3.33 3.91 0.41
N MET A 59 -3.71 3.74 1.68
CA MET A 59 -4.91 4.36 2.25
C MET A 59 -4.81 5.88 2.34
N ARG A 60 -3.60 6.41 2.56
CA ARG A 60 -3.33 7.84 2.54
C ARG A 60 -3.41 8.40 1.13
N PHE A 61 -2.78 7.74 0.16
CA PHE A 61 -2.87 8.14 -1.25
C PHE A 61 -4.32 8.21 -1.73
N ARG A 62 -5.17 7.28 -1.30
CA ARG A 62 -6.61 7.31 -1.61
C ARG A 62 -7.30 8.60 -1.12
N THR A 63 -6.89 9.16 0.01
CA THR A 63 -7.54 10.34 0.61
C THR A 63 -6.92 11.66 0.16
N THR A 64 -5.61 11.70 -0.09
CA THR A 64 -4.88 12.94 -0.39
C THR A 64 -4.38 13.04 -1.84
N GLY A 65 -4.23 11.92 -2.55
CA GLY A 65 -3.60 11.85 -3.86
C GLY A 65 -2.07 12.02 -3.84
N GLU A 66 -1.43 12.00 -2.66
CA GLU A 66 0.00 12.29 -2.47
C GLU A 66 0.70 11.18 -1.67
N ILE A 67 1.99 10.94 -1.98
CA ILE A 67 2.90 10.12 -1.16
C ILE A 67 3.77 11.09 -0.36
N GLU A 68 3.72 11.06 0.96
CA GLU A 68 4.66 11.83 1.77
C GLU A 68 5.93 11.00 1.99
N ASP A 69 6.90 11.12 1.07
CA ASP A 69 8.28 10.69 1.32
C ASP A 69 9.12 11.95 1.59
N SER A 70 9.03 12.47 2.82
CA SER A 70 9.89 13.56 3.30
C SER A 70 9.91 13.62 4.82
N LYS A 71 10.39 12.54 5.44
CA LYS A 71 11.26 12.70 6.62
C LYS A 71 12.14 11.47 6.79
N PRO A 72 13.48 11.62 6.79
CA PRO A 72 14.34 10.56 7.28
C PRO A 72 13.93 10.30 8.74
N LEU A 73 13.66 9.03 9.05
CA LEU A 73 13.65 8.55 10.44
C LEU A 73 15.08 8.74 10.97
N CYS A 74 15.35 9.93 11.53
CA CYS A 74 16.36 10.10 12.57
C CYS A 74 15.86 9.44 13.86
#